data_AF-X1HLV5-F1
#
_entry.id   AF-X1HLV5-F1
#
_cell.length_a   1.000
_cell.length_b   1.000
_cell.length_c   1.000
_cell.angle_alpha   90.00
_cell.angle_beta   90.00
_cell.angle_gamma   90.00
#
_symmetry.space_group_name_H-M   'P 1'
#
loop_
_entity.id
_entity.type
_entity.pdbx_description
1 polymer ?
#
loop_
_entity_poly.entity_id
_entity_poly.type
_entity_poly.pdbx_seq_one_letter_code
_entity_poly.pdbx_strand_id
1 'polypeptide(L)'
;MVEKRERLTGRFLESPFFARVDEILSHKEVKVKRTYLGNEIDINCHVTQTVKDEFLGGKIVVGDIVIIQFIEADLSKPVILGKLVK
;
A
#
# COMPACT_ATOMS: atom_id res chain seq x y z
N MET A 1 -25.84 15.16 19.54
CA MET A 1 -24.73 14.31 20.03
C MET A 1 -24.82 13.01 19.24
N VAL A 2 -23.71 12.48 18.69
CA VAL A 2 -23.60 11.37 17.71
C VAL A 2 -23.50 11.83 16.24
N GLU A 3 -22.37 12.45 15.87
CA GLU A 3 -21.96 12.71 14.46
C GLU A 3 -20.44 12.52 14.27
N LYS A 4 -19.83 11.62 15.06
CA LYS A 4 -18.36 11.54 15.20
C LYS A 4 -17.76 10.17 14.87
N ARG A 5 -18.42 9.36 14.03
CA ARG A 5 -17.92 8.02 13.67
C ARG A 5 -17.71 7.72 12.19
N GLU A 6 -18.17 8.57 11.25
CA GLU A 6 -18.13 8.21 9.82
C GLU A 6 -17.15 9.04 8.96
N ARG A 7 -16.34 9.93 9.55
CA ARG A 7 -15.38 10.76 8.79
C ARG A 7 -13.92 10.36 8.91
N LEU A 8 -13.61 9.25 9.60
CA LEU A 8 -12.22 8.76 9.71
C LEU A 8 -11.82 7.85 8.54
N THR A 9 -12.79 7.30 7.80
CA THR A 9 -12.54 6.39 6.67
C THR A 9 -12.58 7.07 5.30
N GLY A 10 -13.19 8.25 5.15
CA GLY A 10 -13.39 8.89 3.83
C GLY A 10 -12.20 9.68 3.28
N ARG A 11 -11.48 10.45 4.12
CA ARG A 11 -10.34 11.30 3.67
C ARG A 11 -8.99 10.58 3.64
N PHE A 12 -8.95 9.33 4.09
CA PHE A 12 -7.71 8.56 4.21
C PHE A 12 -7.28 7.85 2.92
N LEU A 13 -8.16 7.83 1.93
CA LEU A 13 -8.06 6.97 0.74
C LEU A 13 -7.65 7.71 -0.52
N GLU A 14 -7.71 9.04 -0.52
CA GLU A 14 -7.49 9.85 -1.73
C GLU A 14 -6.00 10.07 -2.04
N SER A 15 -5.11 9.93 -1.04
CA SER A 15 -3.70 10.24 -1.21
C SER A 15 -2.84 8.98 -1.28
N PRO A 16 -2.03 8.81 -2.34
CA PRO A 16 -1.03 7.76 -2.36
C PRO A 16 -0.08 7.97 -1.18
N PHE A 17 0.34 6.88 -0.56
CA PHE A 17 1.22 6.92 0.60
C PHE A 17 2.39 5.97 0.46
N PHE A 18 3.45 6.29 1.18
CA PHE A 18 4.66 5.49 1.21
C PHE A 18 4.56 4.47 2.33
N ALA A 19 4.90 3.22 2.01
CA ALA A 19 5.09 2.17 2.99
C ALA A 19 6.34 1.37 2.65
N ARG A 20 6.88 0.69 3.66
CA ARG A 20 8.05 -0.16 3.49
C ARG A 20 7.60 -1.58 3.22
N VAL A 21 8.19 -2.25 2.24
CA VAL A 21 7.94 -3.68 1.99
C VAL A 21 8.51 -4.47 3.17
N ASP A 22 7.63 -5.24 3.81
CA ASP A 22 7.99 -6.12 4.92
C ASP A 22 8.17 -7.55 4.43
N GLU A 23 7.24 -8.04 3.60
CA GLU A 23 7.26 -9.40 3.10
C GLU A 23 6.65 -9.49 1.71
N ILE A 24 7.18 -10.37 0.86
CA ILE A 24 6.62 -10.67 -0.45
C ILE A 24 5.90 -12.01 -0.35
N LEU A 25 4.57 -11.97 -0.32
CA LEU A 25 3.73 -13.17 -0.20
C LEU A 25 3.62 -13.90 -1.54
N SER A 26 3.53 -13.15 -2.64
CA SER A 26 3.43 -13.71 -3.99
C SER A 26 3.84 -12.69 -5.06
N HIS A 27 3.92 -13.12 -6.32
CA HIS A 27 4.19 -12.25 -7.47
C HIS A 27 3.14 -11.14 -7.71
N LYS A 28 2.02 -11.18 -6.99
CA LYS A 28 0.92 -10.21 -7.06
C LYS A 28 0.51 -9.66 -5.71
N GLU A 29 1.12 -10.10 -4.61
CA GLU A 29 0.73 -9.71 -3.27
C GLU A 29 1.96 -9.48 -2.40
N VAL A 30 2.00 -8.31 -1.80
CA VAL A 30 3.14 -7.80 -1.04
C VAL A 30 2.62 -7.22 0.25
N LYS A 31 3.20 -7.66 1.36
CA LYS A 31 2.92 -7.12 2.66
C LYS A 31 3.84 -5.94 2.91
N VAL A 32 3.25 -4.81 3.29
CA VAL A 32 3.98 -3.61 3.64
C VAL A 32 3.70 -3.25 5.09
N LYS A 33 4.67 -2.61 5.73
CA LYS A 33 4.51 -1.98 7.02
C LYS A 33 4.60 -0.48 6.90
N ARG A 34 3.72 0.18 7.64
CA ARG A 34 3.75 1.62 7.81
C ARG A 34 3.47 1.97 9.26
N THR A 35 4.25 2.90 9.81
CA THR A 35 3.92 3.54 11.07
C THR A 35 2.94 4.67 10.80
N TYR A 36 1.76 4.59 11.40
CA TYR A 36 0.71 5.60 11.30
C TYR A 36 0.21 5.99 12.70
N LEU A 37 0.32 7.28 13.03
CA LEU A 37 -0.01 7.81 14.37
C LEU A 37 0.65 7.04 15.52
N GLY A 38 1.89 6.58 15.33
CA GLY A 38 2.63 5.80 16.34
C GLY A 38 2.22 4.34 16.45
N ASN A 39 1.29 3.87 15.62
CA ASN A 39 0.94 2.46 15.51
C ASN A 39 1.58 1.86 14.26
N GLU A 40 2.18 0.68 14.38
CA GLU A 40 2.63 -0.09 13.23
C GLU A 40 1.44 -0.81 12.63
N ILE A 41 1.20 -0.58 11.33
CA ILE A 41 0.11 -1.19 10.59
C ILE A 41 0.72 -2.02 9.46
N ASP A 42 0.39 -3.31 9.48
CA ASP A 42 0.61 -4.24 8.39
C ASP A 42 -0.52 -4.11 7.37
N ILE A 43 -0.17 -3.90 6.10
CA ILE A 43 -1.13 -3.76 5.01
C ILE A 43 -0.74 -4.75 3.91
N ASN A 44 -1.68 -5.61 3.52
CA ASN A 44 -1.51 -6.46 2.36
C ASN A 44 -1.89 -5.67 1.12
N CYS A 45 -0.93 -5.48 0.22
CA CYS A 45 -1.11 -4.73 -1.02
C CYS A 45 -0.99 -5.65 -2.23
N HIS A 46 -1.74 -5.32 -3.28
CA HIS A 46 -1.66 -6.02 -4.55
C HIS A 46 -0.77 -5.27 -5.55
N VAL A 47 -0.01 -6.03 -6.32
CA VAL A 47 0.77 -5.48 -7.43
C VAL A 47 -0.15 -5.41 -8.65
N THR A 48 -0.32 -4.22 -9.21
CA THR A 48 -1.10 -4.05 -10.44
C THR A 48 -0.34 -4.65 -11.63
N GLN A 49 -1.09 -4.96 -12.69
CA GLN A 49 -0.50 -5.51 -13.91
C GLN A 49 0.56 -4.57 -14.51
N THR A 50 0.39 -3.26 -14.34
CA THR A 50 1.35 -2.23 -14.75
C THR A 50 2.69 -2.31 -14.01
N VAL A 51 2.67 -2.66 -12.72
CA VAL A 51 3.89 -2.77 -11.89
C VAL A 51 4.42 -4.20 -11.86
N LYS A 52 3.70 -5.14 -12.51
CA LYS A 52 4.08 -6.55 -12.60
C LYS A 52 5.41 -6.74 -13.32
N ASP A 53 5.68 -5.96 -14.37
CA ASP A 53 6.95 -6.01 -15.10
C ASP A 53 8.13 -5.50 -14.25
N GLU A 54 7.94 -4.44 -13.46
CA GLU A 54 8.94 -3.97 -12.51
C GLU A 54 9.16 -4.98 -11.37
N PHE A 55 8.09 -5.64 -10.91
CA PHE A 55 8.14 -6.66 -9.88
C PHE A 55 8.84 -7.94 -10.37
N LEU A 56 8.50 -8.42 -11.57
CA LEU A 56 9.13 -9.58 -12.21
C LEU A 56 10.60 -9.31 -12.57
N GLY A 57 10.95 -8.06 -12.85
CA GLY A 57 12.33 -7.62 -13.01
C GLY A 57 13.16 -7.63 -11.72
N GLY A 58 12.59 -8.03 -10.57
CA GLY A 58 13.29 -8.08 -9.28
C GLY A 58 13.61 -6.71 -8.71
N LYS A 59 12.95 -5.65 -9.19
CA LYS A 59 13.22 -4.27 -8.73
C LYS A 59 12.60 -3.96 -7.37
N ILE A 60 11.62 -4.73 -6.92
CA ILE A 60 10.94 -4.56 -5.63
C ILE A 60 11.38 -5.70 -4.72
N VAL A 61 12.12 -5.36 -3.67
CA VAL A 61 12.61 -6.31 -2.66
C VAL A 61 12.12 -5.91 -1.26
N VAL A 62 12.21 -6.85 -0.33
CA VAL A 62 11.94 -6.57 1.09
C VAL A 62 12.83 -5.44 1.58
N GLY A 63 12.24 -4.47 2.27
CA GLY A 63 12.91 -3.29 2.78
C GLY A 63 12.81 -2.05 1.90
N ASP A 64 12.35 -2.17 0.64
CA ASP A 64 12.11 -1.03 -0.24
C ASP A 64 10.94 -0.16 0.20
N ILE A 65 10.97 1.11 -0.19
CA ILE A 65 9.84 2.02 -0.02
C ILE A 65 9.02 2.04 -1.30
N VAL A 66 7.74 1.67 -1.19
CA VAL A 66 6.79 1.64 -2.30
C VAL A 66 5.67 2.64 -2.09
N ILE A 67 5.10 3.09 -3.20
CA ILE A 67 3.94 3.99 -3.23
C ILE A 67 2.70 3.13 -3.38
N ILE A 68 1.76 3.31 -2.46
CA ILE A 68 0.50 2.57 -2.43
C ILE A 68 -0.65 3.55 -2.57
N GLN A 69 -1.65 3.16 -3.34
CA GLN A 69 -2.90 3.89 -3.51
C GLN A 69 -4.07 2.96 -3.24
N PHE A 70 -5.08 3.45 -2.53
CA PHE A 70 -6.36 2.76 -2.42
C PHE A 70 -7.22 3.10 -3.63
N ILE A 71 -7.85 2.11 -4.24
CA ILE A 71 -8.79 2.33 -5.34
C ILE A 71 -10.18 2.53 -4.72
N GLU A 72 -10.88 3.62 -5.06
CA GLU A 72 -12.20 3.95 -4.51
C GLU A 72 -13.23 2.82 -4.69
N ALA A 73 -13.11 2.05 -5.77
CA ALA A 73 -13.98 0.91 -6.06
C ALA A 73 -13.73 -0.31 -5.16
N ASP A 74 -12.56 -0.43 -4.52
CA ASP A 74 -12.14 -1.63 -3.79
C ASP A 74 -11.19 -1.24 -2.63
N LEU A 75 -11.77 -0.68 -1.57
CA LEU A 75 -11.06 -0.22 -0.36
C LEU A 75 -10.27 -1.32 0.35
N SER A 76 -10.58 -2.59 0.06
CA SER A 76 -9.91 -3.76 0.61
C SER A 76 -8.65 -4.15 -0.16
N LYS A 77 -8.37 -3.54 -1.32
CA LYS A 77 -7.25 -3.91 -2.19
C LYS A 77 -6.38 -2.69 -2.52
N PRO A 78 -5.55 -2.23 -1.58
CA PRO A 78 -4.54 -1.23 -1.88
C PRO A 78 -3.60 -1.74 -2.96
N VAL A 79 -3.30 -0.91 -3.94
CA VAL A 79 -2.42 -1.24 -5.06
C VAL A 79 -1.09 -0.53 -4.97
N ILE A 80 -0.02 -1.24 -5.32
CA ILE A 80 1.30 -0.64 -5.49
C ILE A 80 1.33 0.07 -6.84
N LEU A 81 1.63 1.36 -6.83
CA LEU A 81 1.82 2.20 -8.02
C LEU A 81 3.26 2.19 -8.53
N GLY A 82 4.22 2.00 -7.63
CA GLY A 82 5.63 2.01 -7.99
C GLY A 82 6.54 1.98 -6.78
N LYS A 83 7.85 1.94 -7.04
CA LYS A 83 8.90 2.00 -6.03
C LYS A 83 9.53 3.38 -6.04
N LEU A 84 9.88 3.87 -4.86
CA LEU A 84 10.73 5.05 -4.73
C LEU A 84 12.19 4.58 -4.76
N VAL A 85 12.85 4.80 -5.88
CA VAL A 85 14.26 4.44 -6.09
C VAL A 85 15.11 5.64 -5.69
N LYS A 86 16.11 5.43 -4.83
CA LYS A 86 17.11 6.43 -4.47
C LYS A 86 18.32 6.32 -5.38
#